data_AF-A0A3A4YVN0-F1
#
_entry.id   AF-A0A3A4YVN0-F1
#
_cell.length_a   1.000
_cell.length_b   1.000
_cell.length_c   1.000
_cell.angle_alpha   90.00
_cell.angle_beta   90.00
_cell.angle_gamma   90.00
#
_symmetry.space_group_name_H-M   'P 1'
#
loop_
_entity.id
_entity.type
_entity.pdbx_description
1 polymer ?
#
loop_
_entity_poly.entity_id
_entity_poly.type
_entity_poly.pdbx_seq_one_letter_code
_entity_poly.pdbx_strand_id
1 'polypeptide(L)' 'MGNKGSEKFQELEAEFADMLFGEVQCDTCIHYQEGPKCDAFEKIPFDILARRHDHRNPYPGDKGIRYEPKK' A
#
# COMPACT_ATOMS: atom_id res chain seq x y z
N MET A 1 32.71 -11.05 -12.13
CA MET A 1 31.41 -11.26 -12.80
C MET A 1 30.36 -11.51 -11.74
N GLY A 2 29.48 -10.54 -11.48
CA GLY A 2 28.36 -10.71 -10.56
C GLY A 2 27.40 -11.77 -11.09
N ASN A 3 27.03 -12.73 -10.26
CA ASN A 3 26.13 -13.81 -10.62
C ASN A 3 24.70 -13.26 -10.69
N LYS A 4 24.25 -12.88 -11.89
CA LYS A 4 22.92 -12.30 -12.14
C LYS A 4 21.74 -13.18 -11.68
N GLY A 5 22.00 -14.47 -11.40
CA GLY A 5 21.01 -15.39 -10.86
C GLY A 5 20.66 -15.15 -9.39
N SER A 6 21.57 -14.58 -8.58
CA SER A 6 21.28 -14.28 -7.17
C SER A 6 20.43 -13.03 -6.99
N GLU A 7 20.60 -12.03 -7.86
CA GLU A 7 19.86 -10.76 -7.78
C GLU A 7 18.36 -10.97 -8.03
N LYS A 8 18.01 -11.78 -9.04
CA LYS A 8 16.60 -12.07 -9.36
C LYS A 8 15.89 -12.91 -8.30
N PHE A 9 16.65 -13.72 -7.56
CA PHE A 9 16.12 -14.47 -6.43
C PHE A 9 15.90 -13.56 -5.21
N GLN A 10 16.83 -12.64 -4.95
CA GLN A 10 16.69 -11.63 -3.90
C GLN A 10 15.51 -10.68 -4.15
N GLU A 11 15.27 -10.28 -5.41
CA GLU A 11 14.10 -9.49 -5.79
C GLU A 11 12.80 -10.25 -5.51
N LEU A 12 12.74 -11.54 -5.88
CA LEU A 12 11.57 -12.38 -5.64
C LEU A 12 11.32 -12.62 -4.14
N GLU A 13 12.37 -12.81 -3.35
CA GLU A 13 12.27 -12.91 -1.89
C GLU A 13 11.74 -11.60 -1.28
N ALA A 14 12.19 -10.44 -1.77
CA ALA A 14 11.69 -9.14 -1.31
C ALA A 14 10.22 -8.92 -1.66
N GLU A 15 9.79 -9.28 -2.88
CA GLU A 15 8.38 -9.22 -3.29
C GLU A 15 7.50 -10.16 -2.46
N PHE A 16 7.97 -11.37 -2.19
CA PHE A 16 7.25 -12.34 -1.36
C PHE A 16 7.17 -11.89 0.11
N ALA A 17 8.25 -11.34 0.65
CA ALA A 17 8.28 -10.79 1.99
C ALA A 17 7.33 -9.58 2.12
N ASP A 18 7.28 -8.68 1.12
CA ASP A 18 6.30 -7.60 1.10
C ASP A 18 4.87 -8.14 1.00
N MET A 19 4.61 -9.15 0.16
CA MET A 19 3.29 -9.76 0.03
C MET A 19 2.80 -10.40 1.34
N LEU A 20 3.69 -11.04 2.10
CA LEU A 20 3.34 -11.76 3.33
C LEU A 20 3.37 -10.88 4.59
N PHE A 21 4.32 -9.95 4.68
CA PHE A 21 4.63 -9.21 5.91
C PHE A 21 4.57 -7.70 5.73
N GLY A 22 4.33 -7.20 4.53
CA GLY A 22 4.30 -5.78 4.26
C GLY A 22 3.07 -5.11 4.88
N GLU A 23 3.27 -3.92 5.44
CA GLU A 23 2.20 -3.16 6.06
C GLU A 23 1.14 -2.74 5.03
N VAL A 24 -0.13 -2.97 5.36
CA VAL A 24 -1.25 -2.37 4.67
C VAL A 24 -1.31 -0.89 5.06
N GLN A 25 -1.05 0.02 4.11
CA GLN A 25 -1.01 1.47 4.38
C GLN A 25 -2.34 2.02 4.95
N CYS A 26 -3.46 1.32 4.75
CA CYS A 26 -4.72 1.70 5.39
C CYS A 26 -4.66 1.57 6.92
N ASP A 27 -4.04 0.52 7.45
CA ASP A 27 -4.05 0.23 8.88
C ASP A 27 -3.35 1.32 9.71
N THR A 28 -2.37 2.00 9.09
CA THR A 28 -1.59 3.08 9.68
C THR A 28 -2.16 4.47 9.42
N CYS A 29 -3.23 4.63 8.63
CA CYS A 29 -3.81 5.93 8.27
C CYS A 29 -4.97 6.36 9.20
N ILE A 30 -5.03 7.62 9.65
CA ILE A 30 -6.11 8.11 10.53
C ILE A 30 -7.50 8.07 9.88
N HIS A 31 -7.55 8.15 8.56
CA HIS A 31 -8.80 8.19 7.80
C HIS A 31 -9.40 6.81 7.57
N TYR A 32 -8.67 5.75 7.90
CA TYR A 32 -9.15 4.38 7.77
C TYR A 32 -9.94 3.96 9.00
N GLN A 33 -11.15 3.49 8.77
CA GLN A 33 -12.07 2.97 9.78
C GLN A 33 -12.21 1.45 9.60
N GLU A 34 -12.45 0.72 10.69
CA GLU A 34 -12.68 -0.73 10.64
C GLU A 34 -13.84 -1.08 9.67
N GLY A 35 -13.62 -2.08 8.81
CA GLY A 35 -14.60 -2.54 7.84
C GLY A 35 -14.67 -1.69 6.57
N PRO A 36 -13.81 -2.02 5.59
CA PRO A 36 -13.18 -1.16 4.55
C PRO A 36 -13.77 0.24 4.34
N LYS A 37 -13.70 1.11 5.36
CA LYS A 37 -14.21 2.47 5.29
C LYS A 37 -13.06 3.47 5.32
N CYS A 38 -13.13 4.48 4.48
CA CYS A 38 -12.14 5.55 4.40
C CYS A 38 -12.85 6.88 4.15
N ASP A 39 -12.42 7.95 4.81
CA ASP A 39 -13.03 9.27 4.60
C ASP A 39 -12.81 9.79 3.16
N ALA A 40 -11.67 9.43 2.54
CA ALA A 40 -11.33 9.79 1.17
C ALA A 40 -12.21 9.10 0.12
N PHE A 41 -12.69 7.88 0.40
CA PHE A 41 -13.36 7.03 -0.58
C PHE A 41 -14.62 6.36 -0.01
N GLU A 42 -15.74 6.48 -0.71
CA GLU A 42 -16.95 5.71 -0.38
C GLU A 42 -16.75 4.20 -0.52
N LYS A 43 -15.92 3.81 -1.50
CA LYS A 43 -15.40 2.46 -1.68
C LYS A 43 -13.92 2.55 -2.00
N ILE A 44 -13.08 1.99 -1.13
CA ILE A 44 -11.62 2.04 -1.30
C ILE A 44 -11.22 1.29 -2.59
N PRO A 45 -10.49 1.92 -3.52
CA PRO A 45 -10.02 1.25 -4.74
C PRO A 45 -9.13 0.05 -4.43
N PHE A 46 -9.26 -1.02 -5.22
CA PHE A 46 -8.45 -2.22 -5.03
C PHE A 46 -6.95 -1.94 -5.18
N ASP A 47 -6.55 -1.04 -6.06
CA ASP A 47 -5.13 -0.70 -6.25
C ASP A 47 -4.52 -0.01 -5.01
N ILE A 48 -5.33 0.70 -4.21
CA ILE A 48 -4.93 1.21 -2.90
C ILE A 48 -4.86 0.07 -1.87
N LEU A 49 -5.91 -0.75 -1.77
CA LEU A 49 -5.97 -1.88 -0.82
C LEU A 49 -4.85 -2.91 -1.05
N ALA A 50 -4.55 -3.20 -2.31
CA ALA A 50 -3.52 -4.12 -2.74
C ALA A 50 -2.12 -3.48 -2.84
N ARG A 51 -1.97 -2.22 -2.39
CA ARG A 51 -0.70 -1.47 -2.37
C ARG A 51 -0.01 -1.33 -3.72
N ARG A 52 -0.76 -1.47 -4.81
CA ARG A 52 -0.27 -1.21 -6.18
C ARG A 52 -0.05 0.28 -6.44
N HIS A 53 -0.72 1.12 -5.66
CA HIS A 53 -0.51 2.55 -5.63
C HIS A 53 -0.23 2.99 -4.20
N ASP A 54 0.86 3.74 -4.01
CA ASP A 54 1.20 4.34 -2.74
C ASP A 54 0.19 5.43 -2.40
N HIS A 55 -0.62 5.18 -1.37
CA HIS A 55 -1.71 6.05 -0.92
C HIS A 55 -1.20 7.43 -0.44
N ARG A 56 0.11 7.57 -0.21
CA ARG A 56 0.76 8.87 0.05
C ARG A 56 0.84 9.77 -1.18
N ASN A 57 0.50 9.27 -2.37
CA ASN A 57 0.36 10.03 -3.62
C ASN A 57 -1.11 10.32 -3.99
N PRO A 58 -1.40 11.42 -4.71
CA PRO A 58 -2.74 11.73 -5.22
C PRO A 58 -3.36 10.54 -5.96
N TYR A 59 -4.66 10.31 -5.76
CA TYR A 59 -5.39 9.25 -6.48
C TYR A 59 -6.76 9.76 -6.94
N PRO A 60 -7.22 9.42 -8.17
CA PRO A 60 -8.52 9.85 -8.66
C PRO A 60 -9.66 9.48 -7.70
N GLY A 61 -10.41 10.50 -7.25
CA GLY A 61 -11.56 10.31 -6.37
C GLY A 61 -11.27 10.34 -4.87
N ASP A 62 -10.04 10.69 -4.45
CA ASP A 62 -9.64 10.80 -3.02
C ASP A 62 -10.27 12.00 -2.26
N LYS A 63 -11.18 12.74 -2.91
CA LYS A 63 -11.85 13.94 -2.36
C LYS A 63 -10.86 15.02 -1.86
N GLY A 64 -9.59 14.97 -2.30
CA GLY A 64 -8.53 15.84 -1.81
C GLY A 64 -7.99 15.49 -0.42
N ILE A 65 -8.46 14.39 0.19
CA ILE A 65 -7.98 13.89 1.48
C ILE A 65 -6.70 13.10 1.22
N ARG A 66 -5.65 13.39 1.98
CA ARG A 66 -4.33 12.79 1.84
C ARG A 66 -4.07 11.81 2.99
N TYR A 67 -3.13 10.89 2.79
CA TYR A 67 -2.67 10.02 3.87
C TYR A 67 -2.13 10.85 5.05
N GLU A 68 -2.57 10.51 6.26
CA GLU A 68 -2.04 11.04 7.52
C GLU A 68 -1.88 9.86 8.51
N PRO A 69 -0.70 9.68 9.13
CA PRO A 69 -0.44 8.52 9.99
C PRO A 69 -1.16 8.61 11.34
N LYS A 70 -1.62 7.46 11.86
CA LYS A 70 -2.07 7.31 13.25
C LYS A 70 -0.92 7.62 14.20
N LYS A 71 -1.22 8.35 15.28
CA LYS A 71 -0.27 8.63 16.37
C LYS A 71 0.05 7.39 17.18
#